data_AF-A0A1I0JXY9-F1
#
_entry.id   AF-A0A1I0JXY9-F1
#
_cell.length_a   1.000
_cell.length_b   1.000
_cell.length_c   1.000
_cell.angle_alpha   90.00
_cell.angle_beta   90.00
_cell.angle_gamma   90.00
#
_symmetry.space_group_name_H-M   'P 1'
#
loop_
_entity.id
_entity.type
_entity.pdbx_description
1 polymer ?
#
loop_
_entity_poly.entity_id
_entity_poly.type
_entity_poly.pdbx_seq_one_letter_code
_entity_poly.pdbx_strand_id
1 'polypeptide(L)'
;MKKWMACVAAVSLALVGCGGGGECDDLADANNEAVEKASDCRNVIDDDYFEKSTDEQVEQCKDGLDNCSDSDKDAIKDLADCIKDVPKCSASNSEPFENAYNICFLSLANKLSPTCAASIASSSLKVPASFSRAR
;
A
#
# COMPACT_ATOMS: atom_id res chain seq x y z
N MET A 1 -33.40 29.24 15.96
CA MET A 1 -31.95 29.48 16.18
C MET A 1 -31.24 28.19 16.55
N LYS A 2 -30.41 27.64 15.65
CA LYS A 2 -29.13 26.99 15.99
C LYS A 2 -28.34 26.84 14.69
N LYS A 3 -27.45 27.80 14.44
CA LYS A 3 -26.45 27.77 13.37
C LYS A 3 -25.37 26.81 13.85
N TRP A 4 -25.13 25.72 13.13
CA TRP A 4 -23.91 24.94 13.25
C TRP A 4 -23.20 25.02 11.90
N MET A 5 -22.39 26.07 11.79
CA MET A 5 -21.27 26.10 10.86
C MET A 5 -20.17 25.25 11.48
N ALA A 6 -19.76 24.20 10.78
CA ALA A 6 -18.45 23.56 10.93
C ALA A 6 -18.17 22.97 9.54
N CYS A 7 -17.50 23.69 8.64
CA CYS A 7 -16.04 23.73 8.57
C CYS A 7 -15.45 22.33 8.67
N VAL A 8 -15.76 21.45 7.71
CA VAL A 8 -14.80 20.40 7.35
C VAL A 8 -13.93 21.01 6.27
N ALA A 9 -12.72 21.33 6.70
CA ALA A 9 -11.66 21.87 5.90
C ALA A 9 -11.54 21.10 4.58
N ALA A 10 -11.55 21.85 3.47
CA ALA A 10 -10.80 21.43 2.31
C ALA A 10 -9.40 21.12 2.81
N VAL A 11 -9.00 19.85 2.77
CA VAL A 11 -7.63 19.44 3.00
C VAL A 11 -6.83 19.95 1.80
N SER A 12 -6.49 21.22 1.88
CA SER A 12 -5.44 21.85 1.10
C SER A 12 -4.11 21.38 1.70
N LEU A 13 -3.75 20.11 1.50
CA LEU A 13 -2.36 19.68 1.65
C LEU A 13 -1.62 20.15 0.40
N ALA A 14 -1.33 21.45 0.40
CA ALA A 14 -0.41 22.05 -0.53
C ALA A 14 1.02 21.67 -0.12
N LEU A 15 1.79 21.21 -1.12
CA LEU A 15 3.25 21.29 -1.25
C LEU A 15 4.06 20.19 -0.54
N VAL A 16 4.61 19.22 -1.30
CA VAL A 16 6.00 19.25 -1.81
C VAL A 16 6.15 18.35 -3.06
N GLY A 17 6.64 18.90 -4.19
CA GLY A 17 7.29 18.19 -5.30
C GLY A 17 6.40 17.31 -6.19
N CYS A 18 6.17 17.62 -7.47
CA CYS A 18 7.09 17.20 -8.54
C CYS A 18 8.35 16.45 -8.03
N GLY A 19 8.17 15.25 -7.51
CA GLY A 19 9.21 14.40 -6.94
C GLY A 19 8.63 13.03 -6.60
N GLY A 20 8.04 12.37 -7.60
CA GLY A 20 7.47 11.04 -7.45
C GLY A 20 8.55 10.08 -6.96
N GLY A 21 8.27 9.35 -5.89
CA GLY A 21 9.13 8.26 -5.45
C GLY A 21 9.02 7.92 -3.98
N GLY A 22 8.59 8.86 -3.14
CA GLY A 22 8.39 8.61 -1.70
C GLY A 22 7.28 7.58 -1.43
N GLU A 23 6.33 7.42 -2.34
CA GLU A 23 5.23 6.46 -2.21
C GLU A 23 5.71 5.01 -2.31
N CYS A 24 6.75 4.77 -3.13
CA CYS A 24 7.38 3.46 -3.25
C CYS A 24 8.23 3.13 -2.01
N ASP A 25 8.93 4.13 -1.47
CA ASP A 25 9.66 4.00 -0.21
C ASP A 25 8.68 3.71 0.95
N ASP A 26 7.57 4.45 1.02
CA ASP A 26 6.50 4.26 2.02
C ASP A 26 5.88 2.86 1.94
N LEU A 27 5.61 2.37 0.72
CA LEU A 27 5.05 1.03 0.51
C LEU A 27 6.06 -0.07 0.86
N ALA A 28 7.34 0.13 0.55
CA ALA A 28 8.40 -0.80 0.92
C ALA A 28 8.57 -0.88 2.44
N ASP A 29 8.57 0.26 3.13
CA ASP A 29 8.62 0.33 4.59
C ASP A 29 7.40 -0.36 5.21
N ALA A 30 6.20 -0.11 4.69
CA ALA A 30 4.98 -0.76 5.15
C ALA A 30 5.05 -2.28 5.00
N ASN A 31 5.52 -2.78 3.85
CA ASN A 31 5.69 -4.21 3.61
C ASN A 31 6.74 -4.82 4.55
N ASN A 32 7.87 -4.14 4.76
CA ASN A 32 8.90 -4.57 5.69
C ASN A 32 8.37 -4.64 7.13
N GLU A 33 7.55 -3.68 7.55
CA GLU A 33 6.88 -3.68 8.86
C GLU A 33 5.86 -4.81 8.96
N ALA A 34 5.09 -5.08 7.89
CA ALA A 34 4.15 -6.20 7.85
C ALA A 34 4.85 -7.55 8.01
N VAL A 35 6.02 -7.75 7.37
CA VAL A 35 6.88 -8.92 7.56
C VAL A 35 7.26 -9.08 9.03
N GLU A 36 7.66 -7.99 9.69
CA GLU A 36 8.01 -8.01 11.11
C GLU A 36 6.79 -8.31 11.99
N LYS A 37 5.63 -7.74 11.67
CA LYS A 37 4.37 -7.99 12.38
C LYS A 37 3.86 -9.41 12.20
N ALA A 38 4.13 -10.03 11.06
CA ALA A 38 3.75 -11.40 10.75
C ALA A 38 4.71 -12.44 11.35
N SER A 39 5.87 -12.03 11.90
CA SER A 39 6.93 -12.96 12.37
C SER A 39 6.47 -14.02 13.38
N ASP A 40 5.49 -13.70 14.23
CA ASP A 40 4.90 -14.63 15.21
C ASP A 40 3.88 -15.61 14.57
N CYS A 41 3.57 -15.42 13.29
CA CYS A 41 2.60 -16.17 12.48
C CYS A 41 3.20 -16.76 11.20
N ARG A 42 4.51 -17.00 11.16
CA ARG A 42 5.24 -17.59 10.00
C ARG A 42 4.65 -18.89 9.44
N ASN A 43 3.73 -19.53 10.16
CA ASN A 43 3.10 -20.78 9.74
C ASN A 43 1.72 -20.57 9.07
N VAL A 44 1.25 -19.33 8.94
CA VAL A 44 -0.15 -19.01 8.55
C VAL A 44 -0.23 -18.24 7.23
N ILE A 45 0.87 -17.68 6.73
CA ILE A 45 0.93 -16.91 5.49
C ILE A 45 2.04 -17.51 4.62
N ASP A 46 1.91 -17.38 3.30
CA ASP A 46 2.90 -17.86 2.32
C ASP A 46 4.31 -17.33 2.63
N ASP A 47 5.36 -18.13 2.42
CA ASP A 47 6.74 -17.76 2.72
C ASP A 47 7.18 -16.54 1.88
N ASP A 48 6.68 -16.45 0.65
CA ASP A 48 6.92 -15.32 -0.27
C ASP A 48 6.44 -14.00 0.34
N TYR A 49 5.54 -14.02 1.32
CA TYR A 49 5.09 -12.82 2.03
C TYR A 49 6.13 -12.25 3.00
N PHE A 50 7.07 -13.05 3.47
CA PHE A 50 8.02 -12.69 4.53
C PHE A 50 9.33 -12.07 4.03
N GLU A 51 9.50 -11.91 2.72
CA GLU A 51 10.69 -11.24 2.18
C GLU A 51 10.59 -9.72 2.27
N LYS A 52 11.66 -9.07 2.75
CA LYS A 52 11.74 -7.61 2.74
C LYS A 52 11.92 -7.09 1.31
N SER A 53 11.38 -5.91 1.03
CA SER A 53 11.61 -5.24 -0.25
C SER A 53 13.09 -4.87 -0.40
N THR A 54 13.63 -5.06 -1.61
CA THR A 54 15.00 -4.65 -1.95
C THR A 54 15.02 -3.25 -2.56
N ASP A 55 16.16 -2.55 -2.47
CA ASP A 55 16.32 -1.22 -3.08
C ASP A 55 16.03 -1.24 -4.59
N GLU A 56 16.37 -2.32 -5.29
CA GLU A 56 16.08 -2.48 -6.71
C GLU A 56 14.57 -2.52 -6.99
N GLN A 57 13.78 -3.18 -6.15
CA GLN A 57 12.31 -3.21 -6.28
C GLN A 57 11.70 -1.84 -6.02
N VAL A 58 12.28 -1.08 -5.09
CA VAL A 58 11.85 0.29 -4.81
C VAL A 58 12.11 1.20 -6.01
N GLU A 59 13.31 1.14 -6.59
CA GLU A 59 13.64 1.94 -7.77
C GLU A 59 12.77 1.56 -9.00
N GLN A 60 12.52 0.27 -9.23
CA GLN A 60 11.60 -0.18 -10.29
C GLN A 60 10.17 0.36 -10.09
N CYS A 61 9.73 0.51 -8.83
CA CYS A 61 8.45 1.15 -8.54
C CYS A 61 8.48 2.62 -8.90
N LYS A 62 9.52 3.36 -8.51
CA LYS A 62 9.65 4.79 -8.81
C LYS A 62 9.56 5.05 -10.30
N ASP A 63 10.32 4.30 -11.09
CA ASP A 63 10.29 4.34 -12.56
C ASP A 63 8.90 4.00 -13.11
N GLY A 64 8.22 3.00 -12.52
CA GLY A 64 6.87 2.62 -12.91
C GLY A 64 5.81 3.70 -12.62
N LEU A 65 6.00 4.47 -11.54
CA LEU A 65 5.07 5.52 -11.10
C LEU A 65 5.22 6.84 -11.83
N ASP A 66 6.29 7.04 -12.59
CA ASP A 66 6.50 8.28 -13.37
C ASP A 66 5.34 8.58 -14.32
N ASN A 67 4.69 7.53 -14.86
CA ASN A 67 3.56 7.65 -15.77
C ASN A 67 2.19 7.58 -15.06
N CYS A 68 2.18 7.40 -13.74
CA CYS A 68 0.95 7.34 -12.95
C CYS A 68 0.44 8.73 -12.58
N SER A 69 -0.88 8.87 -12.49
CA SER A 69 -1.50 10.11 -12.01
C SER A 69 -1.25 10.32 -10.52
N ASP A 70 -1.35 11.56 -10.04
CA ASP A 70 -1.24 11.84 -8.60
C ASP A 70 -2.29 11.07 -7.79
N SER A 71 -3.50 10.87 -8.33
CA SER A 71 -4.54 10.05 -7.70
C SER A 71 -4.16 8.57 -7.59
N ASP A 72 -3.35 8.05 -8.52
CA ASP A 72 -2.85 6.68 -8.43
C ASP A 72 -1.77 6.58 -7.35
N LYS A 73 -0.87 7.57 -7.28
CA LYS A 73 0.18 7.66 -6.26
C LYS A 73 -0.42 7.79 -4.86
N ASP A 74 -1.46 8.60 -4.70
CA ASP A 74 -2.23 8.71 -3.46
C ASP A 74 -2.85 7.37 -3.05
N ALA A 75 -3.32 6.56 -4.00
CA ALA A 75 -3.87 5.24 -3.71
C ALA A 75 -2.81 4.24 -3.20
N ILE A 76 -1.57 4.37 -3.66
CA ILE A 76 -0.43 3.56 -3.21
C ILE A 76 -0.03 3.98 -1.80
N LYS A 77 -0.02 5.28 -1.54
CA LYS A 77 0.22 5.81 -0.20
C LYS A 77 -0.84 5.35 0.79
N ASP A 78 -2.12 5.44 0.43
CA ASP A 78 -3.23 4.92 1.23
C ASP A 78 -3.08 3.43 1.54
N LEU A 79 -2.56 2.64 0.59
CA LEU A 79 -2.26 1.23 0.81
C LEU A 79 -1.13 1.06 1.84
N ALA A 80 -0.03 1.80 1.68
CA ALA A 80 1.09 1.76 2.61
C ALA A 80 0.65 2.09 4.04
N ASP A 81 -0.15 3.15 4.21
CA ASP A 81 -0.69 3.55 5.49
C ASP A 81 -1.63 2.48 6.08
N CYS A 82 -2.49 1.87 5.26
CA CYS A 82 -3.34 0.75 5.73
C CYS A 82 -2.51 -0.44 6.23
N ILE A 83 -1.45 -0.82 5.51
CA ILE A 83 -0.56 -1.92 5.90
C ILE A 83 0.15 -1.59 7.22
N LYS A 84 0.63 -0.34 7.39
CA LYS A 84 1.23 0.13 8.65
C LYS A 84 0.23 0.09 9.81
N ASP A 85 -1.06 0.23 9.57
CA ASP A 85 -2.10 0.13 10.60
C ASP A 85 -2.53 -1.31 10.93
N VAL A 86 -2.10 -2.31 10.15
CA VAL A 86 -2.38 -3.73 10.47
C VAL A 86 -1.74 -4.06 11.83
N PRO A 87 -2.50 -4.69 12.75
CA PRO A 87 -1.99 -5.06 14.07
C PRO A 87 -0.90 -6.13 13.97
N LYS A 88 -0.09 -6.30 15.02
CA LYS A 88 0.86 -7.42 15.07
C LYS A 88 0.12 -8.77 15.06
N CYS A 89 0.64 -9.73 14.30
CA CYS A 89 0.12 -11.09 14.31
C CYS A 89 0.55 -11.85 15.58
N SER A 90 -0.28 -12.77 16.02
CA SER A 90 -0.08 -13.69 17.13
C SER A 90 -0.88 -14.97 16.88
N ALA A 91 -0.59 -16.02 17.66
CA ALA A 91 -1.33 -17.28 17.58
C ALA A 91 -2.85 -17.14 17.81
N SER A 92 -3.30 -16.05 18.45
CA SER A 92 -4.72 -15.83 18.77
C SER A 92 -5.48 -15.00 17.73
N ASN A 93 -4.78 -14.37 16.77
CA ASN A 93 -5.38 -13.45 15.81
C ASN A 93 -4.80 -13.61 14.39
N SER A 94 -4.32 -14.80 14.02
CA SER A 94 -3.71 -15.05 12.71
C SER A 94 -4.67 -14.85 11.54
N GLU A 95 -5.89 -15.40 11.60
CA GLU A 95 -6.94 -15.14 10.60
C GLU A 95 -7.34 -13.66 10.53
N PRO A 96 -7.62 -12.97 11.66
CA PRO A 96 -7.86 -11.53 11.66
C PRO A 96 -6.73 -10.70 11.06
N PHE A 97 -5.47 -11.06 11.32
CA PHE A 97 -4.29 -10.40 10.74
C PHE A 97 -4.28 -10.54 9.22
N GLU A 98 -4.40 -11.77 8.72
CA GLU A 98 -4.42 -12.06 7.29
C GLU A 98 -5.57 -11.31 6.60
N ASN A 99 -6.76 -11.32 7.19
CA ASN A 99 -7.90 -10.59 6.65
C ASN A 99 -7.69 -9.07 6.66
N ALA A 100 -7.15 -8.49 7.74
CA ALA A 100 -6.85 -7.07 7.81
C ALA A 100 -5.83 -6.64 6.76
N TYR A 101 -4.76 -7.43 6.59
CA TYR A 101 -3.77 -7.20 5.55
C TYR A 101 -4.40 -7.28 4.15
N ASN A 102 -5.15 -8.35 3.84
CA ASN A 102 -5.81 -8.52 2.55
C ASN A 102 -6.81 -7.39 2.22
N ILE A 103 -7.50 -6.85 3.23
CA ILE A 103 -8.44 -5.72 3.06
C ILE A 103 -7.72 -4.46 2.57
N CYS A 104 -6.48 -4.21 2.98
CA CYS A 104 -5.72 -3.04 2.53
C CYS A 104 -5.57 -2.98 1.00
N PHE A 105 -5.45 -4.14 0.36
CA PHE A 105 -5.32 -4.22 -1.08
C PHE A 105 -6.66 -4.03 -1.80
N LEU A 106 -7.80 -4.29 -1.16
CA LEU A 106 -9.12 -4.09 -1.77
C LEU A 106 -9.38 -2.62 -2.14
N SER A 107 -8.87 -1.66 -1.37
CA SER A 107 -8.96 -0.25 -1.71
C SER A 107 -8.15 0.12 -2.94
N LEU A 108 -7.01 -0.55 -3.17
CA LEU A 108 -6.17 -0.34 -4.35
C LEU A 108 -6.93 -0.70 -5.63
N ALA A 109 -7.74 -1.78 -5.62
CA ALA A 109 -8.47 -2.28 -6.79
C ALA A 109 -9.35 -1.22 -7.44
N ASN A 110 -9.96 -0.36 -6.62
CA ASN A 110 -10.96 0.61 -7.07
C ASN A 110 -10.36 1.99 -7.36
N LYS A 111 -9.17 2.27 -6.82
CA LYS A 111 -8.53 3.59 -6.93
C LYS A 111 -7.44 3.65 -8.00
N LEU A 112 -6.80 2.52 -8.30
CA LEU A 112 -5.69 2.48 -9.24
C LEU A 112 -6.18 2.37 -10.70
N SER A 113 -5.67 3.24 -11.55
CA SER A 113 -5.88 3.21 -12.99
C SER A 113 -5.26 1.96 -13.62
N PRO A 114 -5.81 1.43 -14.73
CA PRO A 114 -5.24 0.26 -15.39
C PRO A 114 -3.78 0.44 -15.82
N THR A 115 -3.42 1.65 -16.27
CA THR A 115 -2.05 2.00 -16.66
C THR A 115 -1.11 1.89 -15.46
N CYS A 116 -1.49 2.47 -14.32
CA CYS A 116 -0.65 2.40 -13.12
C CYS A 116 -0.62 1.00 -12.50
N ALA A 117 -1.72 0.25 -12.58
CA ALA A 117 -1.78 -1.14 -12.13
C ALA A 117 -0.77 -2.04 -12.85
N ALA A 118 -0.62 -1.85 -14.17
CA ALA A 118 0.39 -2.58 -14.94
C ALA A 118 1.81 -2.22 -14.49
N SER A 119 2.10 -0.93 -14.27
CA SER A 119 3.41 -0.47 -13.79
C SER A 119 3.78 -1.05 -12.42
N ILE A 120 2.85 -1.04 -11.45
CA ILE A 120 3.12 -1.56 -10.10
C ILE A 120 3.18 -3.10 -10.10
N ALA A 121 2.35 -3.77 -10.89
CA ALA A 121 2.46 -5.22 -11.05
C ALA A 121 3.81 -5.64 -11.63
N SER A 122 4.44 -4.78 -12.43
CA SER A 122 5.79 -5.00 -12.98
C SER A 122 6.93 -4.58 -12.06
N SER A 123 6.69 -3.76 -11.03
CA SER A 123 7.75 -3.21 -10.17
C SER A 123 8.24 -4.17 -9.08
N SER A 124 7.72 -5.40 -9.05
CA SER A 124 8.10 -6.45 -8.08
C SER A 124 7.85 -6.10 -6.60
N LEU A 125 7.35 -4.90 -6.29
CA LEU A 125 6.76 -4.61 -4.99
C LEU A 125 5.53 -5.48 -4.81
N LYS A 126 5.40 -6.07 -3.61
CA LYS A 126 4.38 -7.05 -3.26
C LYS A 126 2.98 -6.42 -3.29
N VAL A 127 2.43 -6.34 -4.49
CA VAL A 127 1.01 -6.12 -4.73
C VAL A 127 0.46 -7.43 -5.29
N PRO A 128 -0.63 -7.98 -4.72
CA PRO A 128 -1.12 -9.29 -5.10
C PRO A 128 -1.27 -9.45 -6.62
N ALA A 129 -0.84 -10.58 -7.17
CA ALA A 129 -0.90 -10.82 -8.62
C ALA A 129 -2.32 -10.73 -9.21
N SER A 130 -3.36 -10.82 -8.36
CA SER A 130 -4.76 -10.59 -8.72
C SER A 130 -5.04 -9.18 -9.26
N PHE A 131 -4.20 -8.19 -8.95
CA PHE A 131 -4.30 -6.84 -9.51
C PHE A 131 -3.81 -6.75 -10.96
N SER A 132 -2.94 -7.67 -11.39
CA SER A 132 -2.38 -7.69 -12.75
C SER A 132 -3.25 -8.46 -13.75
N ARG A 133 -4.04 -9.44 -13.29
CA ARG A 133 -4.82 -10.35 -14.16
C ARG A 133 -6.31 -10.03 -14.28
N ALA A 134 -6.85 -9.13 -13.46
CA ALA A 134 -8.30 -8.88 -13.38
C ALA A 134 -8.81 -7.69 -14.22
N ARG A 135 -7.98 -7.04 -15.03
CA ARG A 135 -8.41 -5.97 -15.95
C ARG A 135 -7.75 -6.09 -17.32
#